data_AF-A0A395N872-F1
#
_entry.id   AF-A0A395N872-F1
#
_cell.length_a   1.000
_cell.length_b   1.000
_cell.length_c   1.000
_cell.angle_alpha   90.00
_cell.angle_beta   90.00
_cell.angle_gamma   90.00
#
_symmetry.space_group_name_H-M   'P 1'
#
loop_
_entity.id
_entity.type
_entity.pdbx_description
1 polymer ?
#
loop_
_entity_poly.entity_id
_entity_poly.type
_entity_poly.pdbx_seq_one_letter_code
_entity_poly.pdbx_strand_id
1 'polypeptide(L)'
;MMNRIGNNEYFSLPPLNGHEGAGVVTEAEMDYFAQRDAFVKQEDELAFDSKCRAKSSEKEKLVDDILQNARREDESIIYNREREREGYHGQKHSSYPGDRFLSNVKVINKTKVFKNISKMPKGAHLHIHFNSGLSPAVLLDIASGMDGMFIQKLGVFLSEACHTLPLSR
;
A
#
# COMPACT_ATOMS: atom_id res chain seq x y z
N MET A 1 -30.70 -10.11 -2.64
CA MET A 1 -30.21 -9.88 -1.27
C MET A 1 -29.04 -10.84 -1.08
N MET A 2 -27.84 -10.42 -1.45
CA MET A 2 -26.65 -11.27 -1.52
C MET A 2 -25.66 -10.80 -0.45
N ASN A 3 -25.36 -11.70 0.47
CA ASN A 3 -24.39 -11.52 1.54
C ASN A 3 -23.02 -11.17 0.94
N ARG A 4 -22.51 -9.96 1.24
CA ARG A 4 -21.08 -9.70 1.13
C ARG A 4 -20.39 -10.48 2.24
N ILE A 5 -19.70 -11.55 1.84
CA ILE A 5 -18.66 -12.21 2.64
C ILE A 5 -17.47 -11.25 2.68
N GLY A 6 -17.62 -10.20 3.50
CA GLY A 6 -16.51 -9.40 3.98
C GLY A 6 -15.80 -10.23 5.04
N ASN A 7 -14.81 -11.01 4.61
CA ASN A 7 -13.83 -11.61 5.52
C ASN A 7 -13.07 -10.47 6.20
N ASN A 8 -13.63 -9.99 7.30
CA ASN A 8 -12.92 -9.25 8.31
C ASN A 8 -12.14 -10.29 9.13
N GLU A 9 -10.99 -10.74 8.63
CA GLU A 9 -10.09 -11.66 9.35
C GLU A 9 -9.42 -11.03 10.60
N TYR A 10 -9.92 -9.89 11.08
CA TYR A 10 -9.53 -9.34 12.38
C TYR A 10 -10.49 -9.68 13.53
N PHE A 11 -11.60 -10.36 13.28
CA PHE A 11 -12.40 -11.00 14.32
C PHE A 11 -13.06 -12.26 13.75
N SER A 12 -12.26 -13.30 13.49
CA SER A 12 -12.80 -14.65 13.60
C SER A 12 -13.28 -14.78 15.04
N LEU A 13 -14.59 -15.00 15.22
CA LEU A 13 -15.15 -15.42 16.51
C LEU A 13 -14.21 -16.49 17.08
N PRO A 14 -13.72 -16.38 18.33
CA PRO A 14 -13.01 -17.50 18.93
C PRO A 14 -13.94 -18.71 18.82
N PRO A 15 -13.41 -19.90 18.44
CA PRO A 15 -14.23 -21.11 18.49
C PRO A 15 -14.76 -21.20 19.91
N LEU A 16 -16.09 -21.32 20.06
CA LEU A 16 -16.72 -21.57 21.34
C LEU A 16 -15.99 -22.76 21.95
N ASN A 17 -15.23 -22.51 23.00
CA ASN A 17 -14.42 -23.50 23.67
C ASN A 17 -15.31 -24.70 24.01
N GLY A 18 -15.05 -25.83 23.35
CA GLY A 18 -15.20 -27.21 23.82
C GLY A 18 -16.18 -27.53 24.94
N HIS A 19 -17.43 -27.09 24.85
CA HIS A 19 -18.52 -27.66 25.64
C HIS A 19 -19.70 -27.94 24.72
N GLU A 20 -20.03 -29.23 24.60
CA GLU A 20 -21.19 -29.76 23.91
C GLU A 20 -22.46 -29.11 24.49
N GLY A 21 -23.00 -28.12 23.78
CA GLY A 21 -24.24 -27.45 24.13
C GLY A 21 -24.49 -26.30 23.17
N ALA A 22 -25.63 -26.31 22.49
CA ALA A 22 -26.06 -25.21 21.63
C ALA A 22 -26.06 -23.90 22.44
N GLY A 23 -25.06 -23.04 22.21
CA GLY A 23 -24.91 -21.77 22.93
C GLY A 23 -26.10 -20.87 22.64
N VAL A 24 -26.92 -20.63 23.65
CA VAL A 24 -28.01 -19.65 23.60
C VAL A 24 -27.37 -18.27 23.55
N VAL A 25 -27.46 -17.62 22.39
CA VAL A 25 -27.05 -16.22 22.24
C VAL A 25 -27.90 -15.37 23.18
N THR A 26 -27.24 -14.61 24.04
CA THR A 26 -27.89 -13.76 25.03
C THR A 26 -28.50 -12.51 24.38
N GLU A 27 -29.53 -11.94 25.00
CA GLU A 27 -30.16 -10.70 24.52
C GLU A 27 -29.14 -9.54 24.42
N ALA A 28 -28.17 -9.50 25.35
CA ALA A 28 -27.08 -8.53 25.34
C ALA A 28 -26.12 -8.71 24.14
N GLU A 29 -25.84 -9.96 23.73
CA GLU A 29 -25.04 -10.22 22.53
C GLU A 29 -25.79 -9.79 21.27
N MET A 30 -27.10 -10.06 21.18
CA MET A 30 -27.92 -9.62 20.05
C MET A 30 -27.99 -8.09 19.93
N ASP A 31 -28.16 -7.39 21.06
CA ASP A 31 -28.15 -5.91 21.11
C ASP A 31 -26.79 -5.34 20.68
N TYR A 32 -25.68 -5.92 21.16
CA TYR A 32 -24.34 -5.54 20.72
C TYR A 32 -24.17 -5.68 19.20
N PHE A 33 -24.55 -6.82 18.61
CA PHE A 33 -24.41 -7.03 17.16
C PHE A 33 -25.31 -6.10 16.35
N ALA A 34 -26.53 -5.81 16.83
CA ALA A 34 -27.41 -4.84 16.19
C ALA A 34 -26.82 -3.42 16.20
N GLN A 35 -26.27 -3.00 17.35
CA GLN A 35 -25.59 -1.70 17.46
C GLN A 35 -24.34 -1.63 16.59
N ARG A 36 -23.54 -2.70 16.56
CA ARG A 36 -22.35 -2.82 15.71
C ARG A 36 -22.72 -2.70 14.23
N ASP A 37 -23.76 -3.41 13.79
CA ASP A 37 -24.19 -3.38 12.39
C ASP A 37 -24.74 -2.02 12.00
N ALA A 38 -25.47 -1.35 12.90
CA ALA A 38 -25.91 0.03 12.71
C ALA A 38 -24.72 0.99 12.57
N PHE A 39 -23.69 0.84 13.40
CA PHE A 39 -22.48 1.67 13.35
C PHE A 39 -21.67 1.44 12.08
N VAL A 40 -21.43 0.17 11.69
CA VAL A 40 -20.71 -0.17 10.45
C VAL A 40 -21.44 0.39 9.23
N LYS A 41 -22.78 0.31 9.21
CA LYS A 41 -23.58 0.90 8.13
C LYS A 41 -23.40 2.42 8.06
N GLN A 42 -23.37 3.09 9.20
CA GLN A 42 -23.13 4.53 9.26
C GLN A 42 -21.73 4.90 8.74
N GLU A 43 -20.69 4.13 9.09
CA GLU A 43 -19.34 4.32 8.55
C GLU A 43 -19.31 4.16 7.02
N ASP A 44 -19.99 3.13 6.51
CA ASP A 44 -20.10 2.87 5.07
C ASP A 44 -20.81 4.00 4.31
N GLU A 45 -21.84 4.60 4.91
CA GLU A 45 -22.56 5.74 4.35
C GLU A 45 -21.69 7.02 4.31
N LEU A 46 -20.81 7.19 5.30
CA LEU A 46 -19.89 8.33 5.42
C LEU A 46 -18.58 8.17 4.63
N ALA A 47 -18.29 6.98 4.12
CA ALA A 47 -17.08 6.71 3.34
C ALA A 47 -16.96 7.62 2.11
N PHE A 48 -15.72 8.00 1.75
CA PHE A 48 -15.46 8.94 0.65
C PHE A 48 -16.03 8.47 -0.70
N ASP A 49 -16.13 7.16 -0.90
CA ASP A 49 -16.61 6.50 -2.12
C ASP A 49 -18.09 6.10 -2.04
N SER A 50 -18.81 6.38 -0.95
CA SER A 50 -20.18 5.88 -0.72
C SER A 50 -21.15 6.22 -1.86
N LYS A 51 -21.08 7.46 -2.36
CA LYS A 51 -21.87 7.92 -3.51
C LYS A 51 -21.56 7.18 -4.80
N CYS A 52 -20.29 6.83 -5.03
CA CYS A 52 -19.86 6.06 -6.20
C CYS A 52 -20.33 4.61 -6.07
N ARG A 53 -20.15 4.01 -4.88
CA ARG A 53 -20.59 2.65 -4.58
C ARG A 53 -22.09 2.48 -4.76
N ALA A 54 -22.90 3.43 -4.31
CA ALA A 54 -24.36 3.41 -4.46
C ALA A 54 -24.82 3.44 -5.92
N LYS A 55 -24.03 4.04 -6.81
CA LYS A 55 -24.33 4.17 -8.25
C LYS A 55 -23.64 3.13 -9.12
N SER A 56 -22.87 2.22 -8.52
CA SER A 56 -22.07 1.24 -9.25
C SER A 56 -22.96 0.25 -10.02
N SER A 57 -22.57 -0.02 -11.26
CA SER A 57 -23.13 -1.07 -12.09
C SER A 57 -22.69 -2.46 -11.62
N GLU A 58 -23.40 -3.50 -12.04
CA GLU A 58 -23.05 -4.89 -11.70
C GLU A 58 -21.64 -5.28 -12.20
N LYS A 59 -21.18 -4.71 -13.33
CA LYS A 59 -19.82 -4.93 -13.82
C LYS A 59 -18.78 -4.29 -12.89
N GLU A 60 -19.03 -3.08 -12.41
CA GLU A 60 -18.13 -2.39 -11.47
C GLU A 60 -18.06 -3.14 -10.13
N LYS A 61 -19.18 -3.65 -9.63
CA LYS A 61 -19.22 -4.49 -8.42
C LYS A 61 -18.42 -5.78 -8.59
N LEU A 62 -18.58 -6.46 -9.73
CA LEU A 62 -17.81 -7.66 -10.04
C LEU A 62 -16.29 -7.37 -10.09
N VAL A 63 -15.90 -6.25 -10.72
CA VAL A 63 -14.49 -5.85 -10.80
C VAL A 63 -13.94 -5.46 -9.41
N ASP A 64 -14.72 -4.78 -8.58
CA ASP A 64 -14.36 -4.52 -7.17
C ASP A 64 -14.11 -5.85 -6.43
N ASP A 65 -15.03 -6.81 -6.53
CA ASP A 65 -14.87 -8.11 -5.89
C ASP A 65 -13.59 -8.85 -6.36
N ILE A 66 -13.28 -8.80 -7.66
CA ILE A 66 -12.02 -9.35 -8.21
C ILE A 66 -10.81 -8.64 -7.62
N LEU A 67 -10.84 -7.32 -7.48
CA LEU A 67 -9.74 -6.54 -6.92
C LEU A 67 -9.54 -6.81 -5.43
N GLN A 68 -10.63 -6.96 -4.65
CA GLN A 68 -10.57 -7.36 -3.24
C GLN A 68 -9.99 -8.77 -3.09
N ASN A 69 -10.37 -9.71 -3.96
CA ASN A 69 -9.77 -11.04 -4.00
C ASN A 69 -8.27 -10.99 -4.31
N ALA A 70 -7.87 -10.20 -5.31
CA ALA A 70 -6.47 -10.01 -5.64
C ALA A 70 -5.67 -9.42 -4.46
N ARG A 71 -6.27 -8.50 -3.69
CA ARG A 71 -5.66 -7.94 -2.48
C ARG A 71 -5.42 -9.01 -1.40
N ARG A 72 -6.42 -9.85 -1.11
CA ARG A 72 -6.29 -10.97 -0.15
C ARG A 72 -5.25 -11.99 -0.59
N GLU A 73 -5.20 -12.27 -1.90
CA GLU A 73 -4.20 -13.16 -2.47
C GLU A 73 -2.79 -12.56 -2.39
N ASP A 74 -2.62 -11.27 -2.69
CA ASP A 74 -1.34 -10.59 -2.55
C ASP A 74 -0.85 -10.61 -1.09
N GLU A 75 -1.74 -10.41 -0.13
CA GLU A 75 -1.42 -10.53 1.31
C GLU A 75 -0.93 -11.93 1.68
N SER A 76 -1.69 -12.97 1.34
CA SER A 76 -1.37 -14.35 1.72
C SER A 76 -0.20 -14.96 0.95
N ILE A 77 -0.05 -14.65 -0.34
CA ILE A 77 0.93 -15.31 -1.23
C ILE A 77 2.21 -14.49 -1.38
N ILE A 78 2.11 -13.16 -1.35
CA ILE A 78 3.28 -12.29 -1.54
C ILE A 78 3.78 -11.81 -0.19
N TYR A 79 2.99 -11.04 0.55
CA TYR A 79 3.47 -10.39 1.77
C TYR A 79 3.79 -11.38 2.90
N ASN A 80 2.91 -12.34 3.18
CA ASN A 80 3.11 -13.33 4.24
C ASN A 80 4.25 -14.32 3.96
N ARG A 81 4.73 -14.41 2.71
CA ARG A 81 5.86 -15.27 2.32
C ARG A 81 7.19 -14.53 2.23
N GLU A 82 7.17 -13.19 2.27
CA GLU A 82 8.41 -12.42 2.33
C GLU A 82 9.06 -12.59 3.71
N ARG A 83 10.39 -12.45 3.74
CA ARG A 83 11.15 -12.58 4.99
C ARG A 83 10.71 -11.51 6.00
N GLU A 84 10.70 -11.88 7.28
CA GLU A 84 10.55 -10.92 8.37
C GLU A 84 11.59 -9.81 8.27
N ARG A 85 11.18 -8.62 8.70
CA ARG A 85 11.98 -7.41 8.60
C ARG A 85 12.18 -6.78 9.96
N GLU A 86 13.29 -6.06 10.07
CA GLU A 86 13.61 -5.27 11.25
C GLU A 86 13.08 -3.84 11.08
N GLY A 87 12.15 -3.48 11.95
CA GLY A 87 11.59 -2.15 12.08
C GLY A 87 12.44 -1.26 12.99
N TYR A 88 11.76 -0.35 13.69
CA TYR A 88 12.40 0.55 14.64
C TYR A 88 12.99 -0.25 15.83
N HIS A 89 14.19 0.12 16.28
CA HIS A 89 14.92 -0.57 17.38
C HIS A 89 15.08 -2.10 17.20
N GLY A 90 15.11 -2.61 15.96
CA GLY A 90 15.30 -4.04 15.70
C GLY A 90 14.04 -4.90 15.96
N GLN A 91 12.86 -4.29 16.14
CA GLN A 91 11.61 -5.04 16.25
C GLN A 91 11.35 -5.83 14.97
N LYS A 92 11.15 -7.14 15.08
CA LYS A 92 10.79 -7.97 13.92
C LYS A 92 9.30 -7.86 13.62
N HIS A 93 8.97 -7.77 12.34
CA HIS A 93 7.59 -7.84 11.87
C HIS A 93 7.51 -8.50 10.48
N SER A 94 6.33 -9.07 10.19
CA SER A 94 6.01 -9.57 8.86
C SER A 94 5.99 -8.43 7.84
N SER A 95 6.28 -8.74 6.57
CA SER A 95 6.14 -7.75 5.50
C SER A 95 4.66 -7.37 5.33
N TYR A 96 4.37 -6.09 5.15
CA TYR A 96 3.02 -5.60 4.86
C TYR A 96 3.08 -4.41 3.89
N PRO A 97 1.98 -4.05 3.20
CA PRO A 97 1.98 -3.01 2.17
C PRO A 97 2.47 -1.64 2.64
N GLY A 98 2.25 -1.31 3.92
CA GLY A 98 2.61 -0.02 4.52
C GLY A 98 4.03 0.07 5.09
N ASP A 99 4.87 -0.94 4.88
CA ASP A 99 6.29 -0.89 5.29
C ASP A 99 7.12 0.02 4.35
N ARG A 100 8.37 0.34 4.74
CA ARG A 100 9.27 1.28 4.08
C ARG A 100 9.33 1.07 2.56
N PHE A 101 9.06 2.13 1.80
CA PHE A 101 8.91 2.05 0.34
C PHE A 101 10.13 1.45 -0.38
N LEU A 102 11.36 1.89 -0.05
CA LEU A 102 12.57 1.44 -0.75
C LEU A 102 12.85 -0.07 -0.57
N SER A 103 12.47 -0.65 0.56
CA SER A 103 12.56 -2.10 0.78
C SER A 103 11.34 -2.84 0.22
N ASN A 104 10.19 -2.17 0.09
CA ASN A 104 8.95 -2.74 -0.42
C ASN A 104 8.77 -2.68 -1.94
N VAL A 105 9.46 -1.78 -2.66
CA VAL A 105 9.20 -1.55 -4.09
C VAL A 105 9.30 -2.82 -4.92
N LYS A 106 10.25 -3.71 -4.61
CA LYS A 106 10.40 -5.01 -5.28
C LYS A 106 9.26 -5.98 -4.99
N VAL A 107 8.67 -5.89 -3.80
CA VAL A 107 7.52 -6.71 -3.38
C VAL A 107 6.25 -6.18 -4.04
N ILE A 108 6.01 -4.86 -3.94
CA ILE A 108 4.87 -4.15 -4.56
C ILE A 108 4.77 -4.48 -6.05
N ASN A 109 5.90 -4.46 -6.78
CA ASN A 109 5.93 -4.76 -8.21
C ASN A 109 5.49 -6.20 -8.57
N LYS A 110 5.49 -7.15 -7.62
CA LYS A 110 5.01 -8.53 -7.83
C LYS A 110 3.49 -8.62 -7.73
N THR A 111 2.86 -7.72 -6.98
CA THR A 111 1.43 -7.77 -6.59
C THR A 111 0.48 -7.67 -7.78
N LYS A 112 -0.61 -8.43 -7.73
CA LYS A 112 -1.70 -8.37 -8.71
C LYS A 112 -2.42 -7.03 -8.63
N VAL A 113 -2.64 -6.51 -7.43
CA VAL A 113 -3.24 -5.19 -7.20
C VAL A 113 -2.44 -4.13 -7.94
N PHE A 114 -1.11 -4.05 -7.74
CA PHE A 114 -0.27 -3.05 -8.43
C PHE A 114 -0.40 -3.16 -9.95
N LYS A 115 -0.29 -4.38 -10.50
CA LYS A 115 -0.42 -4.63 -11.95
C LYS A 115 -1.76 -4.18 -12.54
N ASN A 116 -2.84 -4.27 -11.77
CA ASN A 116 -4.17 -3.81 -12.19
C ASN A 116 -4.29 -2.29 -12.08
N ILE A 117 -3.94 -1.69 -10.93
CA ILE A 117 -4.07 -0.23 -10.73
C ILE A 117 -3.11 0.59 -11.61
N SER A 118 -1.99 0.01 -12.05
CA SER A 118 -1.10 0.65 -13.02
C SER A 118 -1.82 0.95 -14.34
N LYS A 119 -2.79 0.11 -14.73
CA LYS A 119 -3.58 0.25 -15.97
C LYS A 119 -4.82 1.13 -15.80
N MET A 120 -5.22 1.45 -14.57
CA MET A 120 -6.40 2.27 -14.31
C MET A 120 -6.17 3.74 -14.69
N PRO A 121 -7.19 4.42 -15.26
CA PRO A 121 -7.15 5.85 -15.47
C PRO A 121 -7.25 6.56 -14.11
N LYS A 122 -6.12 7.10 -13.64
CA LYS A 122 -6.01 7.75 -12.31
C LYS A 122 -6.51 9.20 -12.28
N GLY A 123 -6.98 9.73 -13.42
CA GLY A 123 -7.35 11.12 -13.55
C GLY A 123 -6.11 12.01 -13.71
N ALA A 124 -5.98 13.03 -12.87
CA ALA A 124 -4.94 14.05 -12.95
C ALA A 124 -3.93 13.97 -11.79
N HIS A 125 -2.68 14.33 -12.06
CA HIS A 125 -1.65 14.50 -11.03
C HIS A 125 -1.69 15.94 -10.52
N LEU A 126 -2.32 16.16 -9.37
CA LEU A 126 -2.61 17.51 -8.86
C LEU A 126 -1.50 18.14 -8.02
N HIS A 127 -0.55 17.34 -7.53
CA HIS A 127 0.60 17.81 -6.73
C HIS A 127 1.87 17.16 -7.23
N ILE A 128 2.70 17.90 -7.96
CA ILE A 128 4.01 17.46 -8.43
C ILE A 128 4.99 18.63 -8.38
N HIS A 129 6.22 18.38 -7.94
CA HIS A 129 7.32 19.34 -8.10
C HIS A 129 8.02 19.06 -9.42
N PHE A 130 8.16 20.08 -10.27
CA PHE A 130 8.71 19.94 -11.62
C PHE A 130 10.06 19.19 -11.64
N ASN A 131 10.97 19.54 -10.72
CA ASN A 131 12.30 18.94 -10.64
C ASN A 131 12.35 17.51 -10.08
N SER A 132 11.23 16.97 -9.59
CA SER A 132 11.15 15.60 -9.04
C SER A 132 10.24 14.67 -9.85
N GLY A 133 9.75 15.12 -11.01
CA GLY A 133 8.88 14.33 -11.87
C GLY A 133 9.60 13.32 -12.74
N LEU A 134 10.93 13.44 -12.88
CA LEU A 134 11.76 12.58 -13.73
C LEU A 134 12.62 11.66 -12.88
N SER A 135 12.86 10.46 -13.40
CA SER A 135 13.83 9.54 -12.80
C SER A 135 15.22 10.18 -12.79
N PRO A 136 15.97 10.12 -11.67
CA PRO A 136 17.34 10.63 -11.61
C PRO A 136 18.24 10.05 -12.70
N ALA A 137 18.01 8.80 -13.12
CA ALA A 137 18.77 8.19 -14.21
C ALA A 137 18.59 8.92 -15.54
N VAL A 138 17.38 9.41 -15.84
CA VAL A 138 17.10 10.20 -17.05
C VAL A 138 17.81 11.55 -16.96
N LEU A 139 17.81 12.18 -15.78
CA LEU A 139 18.50 13.45 -15.57
C LEU A 139 20.01 13.30 -15.73
N LEU A 140 20.60 12.23 -15.19
CA LEU A 140 22.02 11.93 -15.32
C LEU A 140 22.43 11.59 -16.75
N ASP A 141 21.59 10.87 -17.49
CA ASP A 141 21.82 10.54 -18.89
C ASP A 141 21.85 11.80 -19.77
N ILE A 142 20.85 12.68 -19.62
CA ILE A 142 20.84 13.99 -20.29
C ILE A 142 22.07 14.80 -19.90
N ALA A 143 22.38 14.89 -18.61
CA ALA A 143 23.53 15.64 -18.11
C ALA A 143 24.86 15.11 -18.69
N SER A 144 24.99 13.80 -18.88
CA SER A 144 26.20 13.19 -19.43
C SER A 144 26.49 13.58 -20.88
N GLY A 145 25.47 13.97 -21.65
CA GLY A 145 25.58 14.38 -23.05
C GLY A 145 25.71 15.89 -23.26
N MET A 146 25.71 16.70 -22.19
CA MET A 146 25.78 18.15 -22.29
C MET A 146 27.23 18.67 -22.27
N ASP A 147 27.55 19.54 -23.23
CA ASP A 147 28.80 20.29 -23.20
C ASP A 147 28.80 21.29 -22.04
N GLY A 148 29.94 21.43 -21.34
CA GLY A 148 30.11 22.41 -20.27
C GLY A 148 29.50 22.05 -18.92
N MET A 149 29.23 20.77 -18.66
CA MET A 149 28.82 20.30 -17.33
C MET A 149 30.03 20.16 -16.39
N PHE A 150 30.03 20.87 -15.26
CA PHE A 150 31.09 20.80 -14.24
C PHE A 150 30.53 20.31 -12.91
N ILE A 151 31.20 19.34 -12.27
CA ILE A 151 30.88 18.88 -10.93
C ILE A 151 31.79 19.61 -9.95
N GLN A 152 31.20 20.36 -9.03
CA GLN A 152 31.94 21.03 -7.96
C GLN A 152 31.57 20.40 -6.61
N LYS A 153 32.59 20.02 -5.85
CA LYS A 153 32.42 19.68 -4.44
C LYS A 153 32.50 20.98 -3.63
N LEU A 154 31.47 21.30 -2.86
CA LEU A 154 31.58 22.37 -1.89
C LEU A 154 32.47 21.87 -0.73
N GLY A 155 33.76 22.18 -0.80
CA GLY A 155 34.67 22.04 0.33
C GLY A 155 34.51 23.25 1.24
N VAL A 156 34.38 23.02 2.56
CA VAL A 156 34.82 24.04 3.51
C VAL A 156 36.33 24.17 3.26
N PHE A 157 36.74 25.32 2.71
CA PHE A 157 38.13 25.71 2.65
C PHE A 157 38.65 25.84 4.09
N LEU A 158 39.08 24.74 4.70
CA LEU A 158 40.23 24.81 5.57
C LEU A 158 41.42 24.86 4.62
N SER A 159 42.14 25.97 4.65
CA SER A 159 43.30 26.23 3.81
C SER A 159 44.26 25.03 3.86
N GLU A 160 44.39 24.31 2.74
CA GLU A 160 45.62 24.08 1.99
C GLU A 160 45.44 22.97 0.94
N ALA A 161 46.12 23.16 -0.20
CA ALA A 161 46.33 22.21 -1.30
C ALA A 161 45.16 21.89 -2.27
N CYS A 162 45.06 22.70 -3.32
CA CYS A 162 44.51 22.33 -4.61
C CYS A 162 45.30 21.12 -5.18
N HIS A 163 44.64 19.98 -5.42
CA HIS A 163 45.16 18.89 -6.24
C HIS A 163 44.15 18.63 -7.37
N THR A 164 44.47 19.17 -8.55
CA THR A 164 43.85 18.80 -9.82
C THR A 164 44.29 17.39 -10.19
N LEU A 165 43.37 16.42 -10.18
CA LEU A 165 43.61 15.12 -10.81
C LEU A 165 43.18 15.19 -12.28
N PRO A 166 44.10 14.96 -13.25
CA PRO A 166 43.71 14.81 -14.64
C PRO A 166 43.07 13.43 -14.84
N LEU A 167 41.83 13.40 -15.31
CA LEU A 167 41.23 12.19 -15.87
C LEU A 167 41.88 11.95 -17.24
N SER A 168 42.78 10.97 -17.32
CA SER A 168 43.33 10.47 -18.58
C SER A 168 42.25 9.70 -19.35
N ARG A 169 42.22 9.93 -20.66
CA ARG A 169 41.37 9.27 -21.68
C ARG A 169 41.54 7.76 -21.71
#